data_AF-A0A0J1H031-F1
#
_entry.id   AF-A0A0J1H031-F1
#
_cell.length_a   1.000
_cell.length_b   1.000
_cell.length_c   1.000
_cell.angle_alpha   90.00
_cell.angle_beta   90.00
_cell.angle_gamma   90.00
#
_symmetry.space_group_name_H-M   'P 1'
#
loop_
_entity.id
_entity.type
_entity.pdbx_description
1 polymer ?
#
loop_
_entity_poly.entity_id
_entity_poly.type
_entity_poly.pdbx_seq_one_letter_code
_entity_poly.pdbx_strand_id
1 'polypeptide(L)'
;MVLINNMNTLIKLSLCTIMILYISYEPSTGASYMMSLSVIGWFLLFSIVFLVSNVIKGIYYRIKGKPFYFSSLIPSLYVLIISAIGGNHLNDLNQSAIEYLWSEAEKIQLQCVSEGQCPISPDGWVKRNNAYKYDYVYNNTVFMMSYSATKNDFNMYIYYVLDDRYYLNGGVEHLVSRGRRVISFPVTDGCS
;
A
#
# COMPACT_ATOMS: atom_id res chain seq x y z
N MET A 1 -23.80 -22.96 26.25
CA MET A 1 -22.34 -22.69 26.35
C MET A 1 -21.54 -23.37 25.21
N VAL A 2 -21.84 -24.63 24.85
CA VAL A 2 -21.20 -25.36 23.73
C VAL A 2 -21.38 -24.67 22.37
N LEU A 3 -22.59 -24.17 22.07
CA LEU A 3 -22.90 -23.45 20.81
C LEU A 3 -22.07 -22.16 20.60
N ILE A 4 -21.80 -21.42 21.67
CA ILE A 4 -21.01 -20.18 21.62
C ILE A 4 -19.52 -20.49 21.35
N ASN A 5 -19.00 -21.59 21.90
CA ASN A 5 -17.64 -22.04 21.63
C ASN A 5 -17.46 -22.56 20.20
N ASN A 6 -18.49 -23.22 19.64
CA ASN A 6 -18.45 -23.69 18.25
C ASN A 6 -18.52 -22.51 17.25
N MET A 7 -19.34 -21.49 17.52
CA MET A 7 -19.35 -20.26 16.73
C MET A 7 -18.02 -19.52 16.74
N ASN A 8 -17.39 -19.36 17.91
CA ASN A 8 -16.08 -18.69 18.00
C ASN A 8 -14.99 -19.44 17.24
N THR A 9 -15.03 -20.77 17.23
CA THR A 9 -14.08 -21.59 16.48
C THR A 9 -14.31 -21.45 14.98
N LEU A 10 -15.57 -21.46 14.52
CA LEU A 10 -15.93 -21.30 13.12
C LEU A 10 -15.53 -19.92 12.57
N ILE A 11 -15.76 -18.86 13.36
CA ILE A 11 -15.37 -17.48 13.03
C ILE A 11 -13.85 -17.37 12.90
N LYS A 12 -13.09 -17.96 13.82
CA LYS A 12 -11.62 -17.96 13.76
C LYS A 12 -11.09 -18.73 12.54
N LEU A 13 -11.69 -19.88 12.22
CA LEU A 13 -11.30 -20.69 11.07
C LEU A 13 -11.58 -19.96 9.75
N SER A 14 -12.78 -19.37 9.62
CA SER A 14 -13.16 -18.62 8.42
C SER A 14 -12.30 -17.36 8.24
N LEU A 15 -11.95 -16.65 9.31
CA LEU A 15 -10.98 -15.53 9.24
C LEU A 15 -9.59 -15.99 8.79
N CYS A 16 -9.09 -17.12 9.29
CA CYS A 16 -7.84 -17.71 8.83
C CYS A 16 -7.89 -18.12 7.35
N THR A 17 -8.97 -18.74 6.90
CA THR A 17 -9.13 -19.15 5.49
C THR A 17 -9.24 -17.94 4.55
N ILE A 18 -9.96 -16.89 4.96
CA ILE A 18 -10.05 -15.64 4.20
C ILE A 18 -8.65 -15.02 4.07
N MET A 19 -7.88 -14.96 5.16
CA MET A 19 -6.50 -14.46 5.14
C MET A 19 -5.57 -15.26 4.23
N ILE A 20 -5.63 -16.59 4.27
CA ILE A 20 -4.82 -17.46 3.41
C ILE A 20 -5.18 -17.24 1.94
N LEU A 21 -6.47 -17.24 1.61
CA LEU A 21 -6.93 -16.94 0.27
C LEU A 21 -6.46 -15.56 -0.17
N TYR A 22 -6.59 -14.57 0.71
CA TYR A 22 -6.24 -13.19 0.43
C TYR A 22 -4.74 -12.99 0.15
N ILE A 23 -3.86 -13.65 0.90
CA ILE A 23 -2.40 -13.58 0.67
C ILE A 23 -1.97 -14.43 -0.52
N SER A 24 -2.72 -15.49 -0.84
CA SER A 24 -2.45 -16.31 -2.04
C SER A 24 -2.80 -15.58 -3.34
N TYR A 25 -3.62 -14.52 -3.28
CA TYR A 25 -3.91 -13.66 -4.43
C TYR A 25 -3.06 -12.39 -4.37
N GLU A 26 -2.00 -12.36 -5.16
CA GLU A 26 -1.23 -11.14 -5.40
C GLU A 26 -2.16 -10.01 -5.88
N PRO A 27 -1.99 -8.77 -5.39
CA PRO A 27 -2.78 -7.66 -5.88
C PRO A 27 -2.51 -7.46 -7.38
N SER A 28 -3.55 -7.35 -8.20
CA SER A 28 -3.39 -7.16 -9.64
C SER A 28 -3.05 -5.72 -10.04
N THR A 29 -3.38 -4.75 -9.18
CA THR A 29 -3.24 -3.31 -9.41
C THR A 29 -2.87 -2.57 -8.13
N GLY A 30 -2.38 -1.33 -8.26
CA GLY A 30 -2.19 -0.41 -7.13
C GLY A 30 -3.45 -0.21 -6.26
N ALA A 31 -4.65 -0.32 -6.84
CA ALA A 31 -5.90 -0.20 -6.09
C ALA A 31 -6.17 -1.45 -5.24
N SER A 32 -6.04 -2.65 -5.84
CA SER A 32 -6.14 -3.89 -5.08
C SER A 32 -5.04 -4.01 -4.02
N TYR A 33 -3.86 -3.46 -4.26
CA TYR A 33 -2.78 -3.36 -3.27
C TYR A 33 -3.23 -2.58 -2.01
N MET A 34 -3.88 -1.43 -2.20
CA MET A 34 -4.40 -0.63 -1.06
C MET A 34 -5.52 -1.33 -0.31
N MET A 35 -6.39 -2.03 -1.04
CA MET A 35 -7.39 -2.90 -0.40
C MET A 35 -6.70 -3.99 0.42
N SER A 36 -5.61 -4.56 -0.10
CA SER A 36 -4.82 -5.58 0.60
C SER A 36 -4.17 -5.10 1.87
N LEU A 37 -3.53 -3.95 1.83
CA LEU A 37 -3.01 -3.32 3.03
C LEU A 37 -4.12 -3.05 4.05
N SER A 38 -5.28 -2.55 3.60
CA SER A 38 -6.39 -2.23 4.48
C SER A 38 -6.92 -3.48 5.19
N VAL A 39 -7.14 -4.56 4.45
CA VAL A 39 -7.61 -5.85 4.99
C VAL A 39 -6.60 -6.40 6.01
N ILE A 40 -5.32 -6.43 5.66
CA ILE A 40 -4.25 -6.88 6.58
C ILE A 40 -4.21 -6.00 7.84
N GLY A 41 -4.32 -4.67 7.70
CA GLY A 41 -4.36 -3.74 8.82
C GLY A 41 -5.53 -4.02 9.76
N TRP A 42 -6.72 -4.31 9.22
CA TRP A 42 -7.88 -4.73 10.02
C TRP A 42 -7.62 -6.03 10.78
N PHE A 43 -7.05 -7.06 10.14
CA PHE A 43 -6.72 -8.33 10.79
C PHE A 43 -5.67 -8.17 11.91
N LEU A 44 -4.65 -7.33 11.70
CA LEU A 44 -3.67 -6.97 12.74
C LEU A 44 -4.37 -6.34 13.94
N LEU A 45 -5.20 -5.32 13.71
CA LEU A 45 -5.91 -4.61 14.76
C LEU A 45 -6.79 -5.57 15.58
N PHE A 46 -7.61 -6.39 14.92
CA PHE A 46 -8.46 -7.37 15.59
C PHE A 46 -7.65 -8.41 16.38
N SER A 47 -6.53 -8.87 15.83
CA SER A 47 -5.66 -9.84 16.50
C SER A 47 -5.04 -9.26 17.77
N ILE A 48 -4.59 -8.01 17.71
CA ILE A 48 -4.04 -7.29 18.87
C ILE A 48 -5.11 -7.11 19.94
N VAL A 49 -6.30 -6.61 19.59
CA VAL A 49 -7.41 -6.42 20.54
C VAL A 49 -7.80 -7.74 21.21
N PHE A 50 -7.82 -8.84 20.45
CA PHE A 50 -8.16 -10.16 21.00
C PHE A 50 -7.05 -10.72 21.89
N LEU A 51 -5.78 -10.53 21.54
CA LEU A 51 -4.64 -10.89 22.37
C LEU A 51 -4.68 -10.14 23.70
N VAL A 52 -4.83 -8.82 23.68
CA VAL A 52 -4.93 -7.99 24.88
C VAL A 52 -6.09 -8.45 25.76
N SER A 53 -7.26 -8.69 25.16
CA SER A 53 -8.44 -9.19 25.89
C SER A 53 -8.20 -10.53 26.58
N ASN A 54 -7.50 -11.47 25.92
CA ASN A 54 -7.19 -12.76 26.52
C ASN A 54 -6.09 -12.68 27.58
N VAL A 55 -5.11 -11.79 27.42
CA VAL A 55 -4.10 -11.51 28.44
C VAL A 55 -4.77 -10.97 29.70
N ILE A 56 -5.67 -10.00 29.57
CA ILE A 56 -6.45 -9.46 30.70
C ILE A 56 -7.27 -10.57 31.38
N LYS A 57 -7.95 -11.42 30.60
CA LYS A 57 -8.67 -12.58 31.14
C LYS A 57 -7.74 -13.56 31.86
N GLY A 58 -6.55 -13.83 31.32
CA GLY A 58 -5.56 -14.70 31.93
C GLY A 58 -5.07 -14.17 33.28
N ILE A 59 -4.79 -12.87 33.37
CA ILE A 59 -4.45 -12.19 34.62
C ILE A 59 -5.61 -12.33 35.62
N TYR A 60 -6.85 -12.05 35.20
CA TYR A 60 -8.03 -12.19 36.05
C TYR A 60 -8.23 -13.62 36.57
N TYR A 61 -8.10 -14.64 35.72
CA TYR A 61 -8.23 -16.04 36.13
C TYR A 61 -7.12 -16.47 37.08
N ARG A 62 -5.89 -16.00 36.86
CA ARG A 62 -4.76 -16.24 37.77
C ARG A 62 -5.02 -15.66 39.17
N ILE A 63 -5.53 -14.43 39.25
CA ILE A 63 -5.92 -13.80 40.52
C ILE A 63 -7.04 -14.60 41.22
N LYS A 64 -7.97 -15.18 40.46
CA LYS A 64 -9.08 -16.00 40.99
C LYS A 64 -8.73 -17.47 41.21
N GLY A 65 -7.47 -17.89 41.05
CA GLY A 65 -7.05 -19.28 41.22
C GLY A 65 -7.67 -20.27 40.23
N LYS A 66 -8.17 -19.79 39.08
CA LYS A 66 -8.78 -20.62 38.04
C LYS A 66 -7.76 -20.94 36.94
N PRO A 67 -7.82 -22.13 36.32
CA PRO A 67 -6.93 -22.47 35.21
C PRO A 67 -7.20 -21.59 33.99
N PHE A 68 -6.14 -21.09 33.37
CA PHE A 68 -6.18 -20.37 32.10
C PHE A 68 -5.54 -21.21 31.00
N TYR A 69 -6.24 -21.37 29.87
CA TYR A 69 -5.77 -22.18 28.76
C TYR A 69 -5.09 -21.31 27.69
N PHE A 70 -3.77 -21.45 27.56
CA PHE A 70 -2.96 -20.76 26.55
C PHE A 70 -3.36 -21.08 25.11
N SER A 71 -4.01 -22.24 24.87
CA SER A 71 -4.55 -22.61 23.56
C SER A 71 -5.54 -21.59 22.98
N SER A 72 -6.14 -20.75 23.83
CA SER A 72 -7.02 -19.66 23.42
C SER A 72 -6.30 -18.53 22.65
N LEU A 73 -4.97 -18.39 22.82
CA LEU A 73 -4.14 -17.38 22.18
C LEU A 73 -3.64 -17.77 20.79
N ILE A 74 -3.53 -19.08 20.52
CA ILE A 74 -2.91 -19.63 19.30
C ILE A 74 -3.52 -19.03 18.02
N PRO A 75 -4.86 -18.93 17.87
CA PRO A 75 -5.45 -18.38 16.64
C PRO A 75 -5.06 -16.92 16.40
N SER A 76 -4.98 -16.12 17.46
CA SER A 76 -4.64 -14.69 17.33
C SER A 76 -3.17 -14.48 17.02
N LEU A 77 -2.29 -15.30 17.60
CA LEU A 77 -0.87 -15.30 17.24
C LEU A 77 -0.69 -15.70 15.76
N TYR A 78 -1.43 -16.70 15.30
CA TYR A 78 -1.37 -17.15 13.92
C TYR A 78 -1.80 -16.08 12.92
N VAL A 79 -2.95 -15.42 13.15
CA VAL A 79 -3.42 -14.31 12.31
C VAL A 79 -2.43 -13.15 12.33
N LEU A 80 -1.83 -12.84 13.49
CA LEU A 80 -0.82 -11.79 13.61
C LEU A 80 0.44 -12.11 12.80
N ILE A 81 0.97 -13.34 12.88
CA ILE A 81 2.13 -13.77 12.11
C ILE A 81 1.86 -13.68 10.61
N ILE A 82 0.73 -14.25 10.15
CA ILE A 82 0.35 -14.21 8.74
C ILE A 82 0.19 -12.77 8.25
N SER A 83 -0.45 -11.91 9.04
CA SER A 83 -0.66 -10.51 8.68
C SER A 83 0.67 -9.76 8.58
N ALA A 84 1.62 -10.05 9.48
CA ALA A 84 2.95 -9.45 9.44
C ALA A 84 3.73 -9.89 8.18
N ILE A 85 3.68 -11.19 7.83
CA ILE A 85 4.31 -11.71 6.62
C ILE A 85 3.68 -11.09 5.37
N GLY A 86 2.35 -11.07 5.27
CA GLY A 86 1.64 -10.44 4.16
C GLY A 86 1.90 -8.94 4.06
N GLY A 87 1.95 -8.25 5.19
CA GLY A 87 2.28 -6.82 5.25
C GLY A 87 3.69 -6.52 4.74
N ASN A 88 4.68 -7.33 5.13
CA ASN A 88 6.04 -7.21 4.61
C ASN A 88 6.09 -7.44 3.10
N HIS A 89 5.45 -8.51 2.61
CA HIS A 89 5.40 -8.79 1.17
C HIS A 89 4.76 -7.63 0.38
N LEU A 90 3.64 -7.08 0.85
CA LEU A 90 3.01 -5.91 0.23
C LEU A 90 3.93 -4.68 0.29
N ASN A 91 4.63 -4.46 1.40
CA ASN A 91 5.61 -3.38 1.48
C ASN A 91 6.72 -3.55 0.44
N ASP A 92 7.23 -4.75 0.23
CA ASP A 92 8.28 -5.03 -0.76
C ASP A 92 7.79 -4.73 -2.20
N LEU A 93 6.55 -5.10 -2.55
CA LEU A 93 5.94 -4.73 -3.84
C LEU A 93 5.92 -3.20 -4.04
N ASN A 94 5.54 -2.48 -2.99
CA ASN A 94 5.44 -1.03 -3.04
C ASN A 94 6.80 -0.34 -3.09
N GLN A 95 7.77 -0.81 -2.32
CA GLN A 95 9.15 -0.29 -2.39
C GLN A 95 9.73 -0.51 -3.78
N SER A 96 9.50 -1.68 -4.39
CA SER A 96 9.96 -1.95 -5.76
C SER A 96 9.39 -0.93 -6.77
N ALA A 97 8.10 -0.59 -6.65
CA ALA A 97 7.48 0.42 -7.51
C ALA A 97 8.02 1.84 -7.24
N ILE A 98 8.24 2.19 -5.96
CA ILE A 98 8.80 3.49 -5.56
C ILE A 98 10.24 3.64 -6.05
N GLU A 99 11.07 2.63 -5.87
CA GLU A 99 12.48 2.61 -6.31
C GLU A 99 12.57 2.74 -7.83
N TYR A 100 11.70 2.04 -8.57
CA TYR A 100 11.62 2.20 -10.01
C TYR A 100 11.25 3.63 -10.41
N LEU A 101 10.21 4.21 -9.80
CA LEU A 101 9.81 5.59 -10.06
C LEU A 101 10.94 6.59 -9.76
N TRP A 102 11.65 6.37 -8.66
CA TRP A 102 12.79 7.20 -8.25
C TRP A 102 13.93 7.13 -9.27
N SER A 103 14.28 5.92 -9.71
CA SER A 103 15.31 5.72 -10.74
C SER A 103 14.94 6.40 -12.06
N GLU A 104 13.69 6.29 -12.50
CA GLU A 104 13.21 6.96 -13.72
C GLU A 104 13.20 8.50 -13.56
N ALA A 105 12.81 9.00 -12.38
CA ALA A 105 12.87 10.43 -12.08
C ALA A 105 14.31 10.97 -12.14
N GLU A 106 15.28 10.23 -11.61
CA GLU A 106 16.70 10.62 -11.67
C GLU A 106 17.24 10.62 -13.11
N LYS A 107 16.83 9.67 -13.95
CA LYS A 107 17.20 9.68 -15.38
C LYS A 107 16.64 10.91 -16.09
N ILE A 108 15.35 11.22 -15.87
CA ILE A 108 14.71 12.39 -16.46
C ILE A 108 15.34 13.67 -15.93
N GLN A 109 15.70 13.73 -14.65
CA GLN A 109 16.43 14.86 -14.07
C GLN A 109 17.75 15.13 -14.79
N LEU A 110 18.55 14.09 -15.03
CA LEU A 110 19.81 14.22 -15.78
C LEU A 110 19.56 14.76 -17.19
N GLN A 111 18.51 14.27 -17.85
CA GLN A 111 18.09 14.78 -19.15
C GLN A 111 17.71 16.26 -19.08
N CYS A 112 16.85 16.65 -18.12
CA CYS A 112 16.43 18.03 -17.90
C CYS A 112 17.64 18.97 -17.75
N VAL A 113 18.60 18.61 -16.90
CA VAL A 113 19.82 19.40 -16.65
C VAL A 113 20.68 19.50 -17.91
N SER A 114 20.85 18.38 -18.63
CA SER A 114 21.69 18.36 -19.83
C SER A 114 21.13 19.18 -20.99
N GLU A 115 19.81 19.21 -21.15
CA GLU A 115 19.11 19.92 -22.23
C GLU A 115 18.67 21.34 -21.84
N GLY A 116 18.78 21.70 -20.56
CA GLY A 116 18.28 22.96 -20.01
C GLY A 116 16.75 23.08 -20.00
N GLN A 117 16.04 21.99 -20.29
CA GLN A 117 14.58 21.88 -20.25
C GLN A 117 14.19 20.42 -20.06
N CYS A 118 13.03 20.18 -19.46
CA CYS A 118 12.54 18.82 -19.24
C CYS A 118 11.87 18.21 -20.49
N PRO A 119 12.03 16.89 -20.72
CA PRO A 119 11.47 16.23 -21.89
C PRO A 119 9.94 16.23 -21.85
N ILE A 120 9.30 16.64 -22.95
CA ILE A 120 7.83 16.59 -23.02
C ILE A 120 7.33 15.15 -22.97
N SER A 121 8.06 14.23 -23.60
CA SER A 121 7.70 12.81 -23.73
C SER A 121 8.90 11.95 -23.33
N PRO A 122 8.94 11.40 -22.11
CA PRO A 122 9.96 10.44 -21.73
C PRO A 122 9.86 9.15 -22.54
N ASP A 123 10.99 8.53 -22.82
CA ASP A 123 11.06 7.32 -23.65
C ASP A 123 10.29 6.15 -23.03
N GLY A 124 9.43 5.50 -23.83
CA GLY A 124 8.61 4.37 -23.38
C GLY A 124 7.32 4.76 -22.64
N TRP A 125 7.09 6.06 -22.37
CA TRP A 125 5.85 6.52 -21.74
C TRP A 125 4.80 6.87 -22.80
N VAL A 126 3.56 6.44 -22.57
CA VAL A 126 2.45 6.63 -23.52
C VAL A 126 1.55 7.77 -23.07
N LYS A 127 1.30 8.75 -23.95
CA LYS A 127 0.35 9.83 -23.67
C LYS A 127 -1.07 9.29 -23.53
N ARG A 128 -1.68 9.47 -22.35
CA ARG A 128 -3.09 9.12 -22.08
C ARG A 128 -3.77 10.33 -21.42
N ASN A 129 -4.67 10.99 -22.15
CA ASN A 129 -5.26 12.29 -21.80
C ASN A 129 -4.19 13.40 -21.73
N ASN A 130 -4.12 14.12 -20.61
CA ASN A 130 -3.24 15.29 -20.41
C ASN A 130 -1.88 14.92 -19.76
N ALA A 131 -1.57 13.64 -19.61
CA ALA A 131 -0.34 13.18 -18.99
C ALA A 131 0.26 11.96 -19.71
N TYR A 132 1.57 11.78 -19.58
CA TYR A 132 2.26 10.59 -20.02
C TYR A 132 2.12 9.53 -18.93
N LYS A 133 1.91 8.27 -19.31
CA LYS A 133 1.67 7.16 -18.39
C LYS A 133 2.54 5.97 -18.72
N TYR A 134 2.91 5.23 -17.68
CA TYR A 134 3.66 3.99 -17.78
C TYR A 134 3.07 2.98 -16.80
N ASP A 135 2.79 1.78 -17.28
CA ASP A 135 2.23 0.70 -16.46
C ASP A 135 3.40 -0.19 -16.01
N TYR A 136 3.93 0.05 -14.81
CA TYR A 136 5.01 -0.75 -14.25
C TYR A 136 4.43 -2.05 -13.68
N VAL A 137 4.95 -3.20 -14.13
CA VAL A 137 4.50 -4.52 -13.68
C VAL A 137 5.59 -5.18 -12.87
N TYR A 138 5.27 -5.50 -11.60
CA TYR A 138 6.16 -6.25 -10.72
C TYR A 138 5.36 -7.30 -9.96
N ASN A 139 5.81 -8.56 -10.03
CA ASN A 139 5.18 -9.69 -9.37
C ASN A 139 3.65 -9.71 -9.57
N ASN A 140 3.23 -9.71 -10.84
CA ASN A 140 1.83 -9.64 -11.31
C ASN A 140 1.00 -8.43 -10.85
N THR A 141 1.61 -7.47 -10.16
CA THR A 141 0.97 -6.23 -9.72
C THR A 141 1.27 -5.11 -10.70
N VAL A 142 0.23 -4.43 -11.19
CA VAL A 142 0.36 -3.28 -12.08
C VAL A 142 0.28 -1.97 -11.28
N PHE A 143 1.35 -1.17 -11.32
CA PHE A 143 1.42 0.18 -10.78
C PHE A 143 1.37 1.20 -11.91
N MET A 144 0.27 1.94 -12.00
CA MET A 144 0.12 3.00 -12.99
C MET A 144 0.91 4.23 -12.55
N MET A 145 1.95 4.55 -13.30
CA MET A 145 2.76 5.73 -13.13
C MET A 145 2.35 6.81 -14.11
N SER A 146 2.58 8.06 -13.76
CA SER A 146 2.38 9.17 -14.68
C SER A 146 3.48 10.20 -14.57
N TYR A 147 3.66 10.91 -15.68
CA TYR A 147 4.61 11.97 -15.88
C TYR A 147 3.91 13.20 -16.45
N SER A 148 4.28 14.36 -15.94
CA SER A 148 3.90 15.66 -16.47
C SER A 148 5.05 16.63 -16.29
N ALA A 149 5.28 17.51 -17.27
CA ALA A 149 6.35 18.49 -17.20
C ALA A 149 5.89 19.87 -17.65
N THR A 150 6.53 20.87 -17.06
CA THR A 150 6.64 22.23 -17.58
C THR A 150 8.00 22.36 -18.29
N LYS A 151 8.36 23.57 -18.71
CA LYS A 151 9.67 23.81 -19.33
C LYS A 151 10.83 23.42 -18.42
N ASN A 152 10.76 23.75 -17.13
CA ASN A 152 11.88 23.60 -16.20
C ASN A 152 11.65 22.52 -15.14
N ASP A 153 10.40 22.17 -14.87
CA ASP A 153 10.05 21.24 -13.78
C ASP A 153 9.28 20.04 -14.31
N PHE A 154 9.41 18.91 -13.62
CA PHE A 154 8.59 17.73 -13.87
C PHE A 154 8.03 17.15 -12.59
N ASN A 155 6.94 16.41 -12.75
CA ASN A 155 6.26 15.69 -11.69
C ASN A 155 6.00 14.26 -12.14
N MET A 156 6.25 13.33 -11.22
CA MET A 156 6.01 11.90 -11.40
C MET A 156 5.21 11.35 -10.23
N TYR A 157 4.32 10.41 -10.50
CA TYR A 157 3.53 9.81 -9.43
C TYR A 157 3.10 8.38 -9.74
N ILE A 158 2.99 7.57 -8.69
CA ILE A 158 2.30 6.26 -8.69
C ILE A 158 0.87 6.49 -8.22
N TYR A 159 -0.10 5.99 -8.97
CA TYR A 159 -1.49 5.93 -8.52
C TYR A 159 -1.78 4.60 -7.83
N TYR A 160 -2.18 4.67 -6.57
CA TYR A 160 -2.72 3.53 -5.86
C TYR A 160 -4.25 3.59 -5.88
N VAL A 161 -4.85 4.72 -5.48
CA VAL A 161 -6.29 5.02 -5.59
C VAL A 161 -6.51 6.50 -5.92
N LEU A 162 -7.77 6.95 -6.10
CA LEU A 162 -8.10 8.34 -6.48
C LEU A 162 -7.35 9.39 -5.63
N ASP A 163 -7.29 9.13 -4.32
CA ASP A 163 -6.72 10.02 -3.32
C ASP A 163 -5.46 9.47 -2.65
N ASP A 164 -4.80 8.44 -3.18
CA ASP A 164 -3.51 7.99 -2.63
C ASP A 164 -2.48 7.79 -3.73
N ARG A 165 -1.38 8.53 -3.57
CA ARG A 165 -0.34 8.68 -4.58
C ARG A 165 1.00 8.90 -3.91
N TYR A 166 2.02 8.21 -4.42
CA TYR A 166 3.41 8.56 -4.16
C TYR A 166 3.85 9.57 -5.22
N TYR A 167 4.50 10.66 -4.81
CA TYR A 167 4.77 11.80 -5.67
C TYR A 167 6.24 12.20 -5.58
N LEU A 168 6.84 12.41 -6.75
CA LEU A 168 8.18 12.96 -6.93
C LEU A 168 8.10 14.21 -7.81
N ASN A 169 8.95 15.18 -7.51
CA ASN A 169 9.21 16.31 -8.38
C ASN A 169 10.72 16.48 -8.60
N GLY A 170 11.06 17.11 -9.71
CA GLY A 170 12.42 17.49 -10.06
C GLY A 170 12.37 18.53 -11.17
N GLY A 171 13.51 18.91 -11.70
CA GLY A 171 13.61 19.94 -12.73
C GLY A 171 15.04 20.40 -12.96
N VAL A 172 15.25 21.26 -13.94
CA VAL A 172 16.58 21.76 -14.34
C VAL A 172 17.39 22.28 -13.14
N GLU A 173 16.75 22.96 -12.19
CA GLU A 173 17.38 23.54 -11.00
C GLU A 173 16.96 22.83 -9.69
N HIS A 174 16.19 21.75 -9.78
CA HIS A 174 15.57 21.09 -8.64
C HIS A 174 15.90 19.61 -8.63
N LEU A 175 16.67 19.17 -7.64
CA LEU A 175 16.95 17.74 -7.45
C LEU A 175 15.65 16.97 -7.22
N VAL A 176 15.65 15.70 -7.63
CA VAL A 176 14.54 14.78 -7.38
C VAL A 176 14.25 14.74 -5.90
N SER A 177 13.02 15.05 -5.53
CA SER A 177 12.58 15.04 -4.14
C SER A 177 11.16 14.56 -4.01
N ARG A 178 10.83 14.07 -2.81
CA ARG A 178 9.44 13.75 -2.47
C ARG A 178 8.68 15.05 -2.25
N GLY A 179 7.86 15.44 -3.21
CA GLY A 179 6.98 16.61 -3.05
C GLY A 179 5.77 16.32 -2.16
N ARG A 180 5.13 17.39 -1.68
CA ARG A 180 3.81 17.30 -1.02
C ARG A 180 2.71 17.32 -2.07
N ARG A 181 1.61 16.62 -1.79
CA ARG A 181 0.40 16.58 -2.62
C ARG A 181 -0.03 18.01 -2.97
N VAL A 182 0.25 18.46 -4.20
CA VAL A 182 -0.37 19.67 -4.73
C VAL A 182 -1.74 19.23 -5.22
N ILE A 183 -2.78 19.53 -4.44
CA ILE A 183 -4.16 19.40 -4.92
C ILE A 183 -4.35 20.52 -5.94
N SER A 184 -3.92 20.28 -7.18
CA SER A 184 -4.38 21.08 -8.30
C SER A 184 -5.84 20.69 -8.53
N PHE A 185 -6.74 21.44 -7.91
CA PHE A 185 -8.11 21.51 -8.39
C PHE A 185 -8.04 21.90 -9.87
N PRO A 186 -8.78 21.23 -10.77
CA PRO A 186 -8.94 21.77 -12.10
C PRO A 186 -9.49 23.19 -11.91
N VAL A 187 -8.70 24.19 -12.32
CA VAL A 187 -9.25 25.51 -12.57
C VAL A 187 -10.32 25.25 -13.61
N THR A 188 -11.57 25.39 -13.19
CA THR A 188 -12.69 25.46 -14.11
C THR A 188 -12.43 26.72 -14.90
N ASP A 189 -11.85 26.57 -16.09
CA ASP A 189 -11.82 27.64 -17.07
C ASP A 189 -13.26 28.11 -17.22
N GLY A 190 -13.48 29.36 -16.80
CA GLY A 190 -14.79 29.97 -16.81
C GLY A 190 -15.41 29.83 -18.18
N CYS A 191 -16.67 29.40 -18.21
CA CYS A 191 -17.52 29.63 -19.36
C CYS A 191 -17.54 31.13 -19.66
N SER A 192 -16.88 31.52 -20.74
CA SER A 192 -17.10 32.79 -21.44
C SER A 192 -17.95 32.54 -22.67
#